data_AF-A0AAE6W2W8-F1
#
_entry.id   AF-A0AAE6W2W8-F1
#
_cell.length_a   1.000
_cell.length_b   1.000
_cell.length_c   1.000
_cell.angle_alpha   90.00
_cell.angle_beta   90.00
_cell.angle_gamma   90.00
#
_symmetry.space_group_name_H-M   'P 1'
#
loop_
_entity.id
_entity.type
_entity.pdbx_description
1 polymer ?
#
loop_
_entity_poly.entity_id
_entity_poly.type
_entity_poly.pdbx_seq_one_letter_code
_entity_poly.pdbx_strand_id
1 'polypeptide(L)'
;MFIAHLPAGYLLAKTIRLRTPGRKAVMTAALLGAIAPDLDLFYFYTLDGRQHHHYSYWTHYPSVWFALMLLAWGASRIKPWSTGGTWLLIFSMSGFLHLLLDCIVGDIPLLAPWSMRFHALATVQAQYHPW
;
A
#
# COMPACT_ATOMS: atom_id res chain seq x y z
N MET A 1 6.77 6.49 6.37
CA MET A 1 7.13 7.88 5.95
C MET A 1 6.18 8.22 4.82
N PHE A 2 5.29 9.21 4.97
CA PHE A 2 4.13 9.43 4.08
C PHE A 2 4.31 9.28 2.56
N ILE A 3 5.49 9.65 2.03
CA ILE A 3 5.72 9.74 0.58
C ILE A 3 6.85 8.84 0.07
N ALA A 4 7.44 7.99 0.92
CA ALA A 4 8.58 7.15 0.54
C ALA A 4 8.27 6.22 -0.65
N HIS A 5 7.01 5.80 -0.75
CA HIS A 5 6.55 4.84 -1.75
C HIS A 5 5.95 5.48 -3.02
N LEU A 6 5.85 6.82 -3.10
CA LEU A 6 5.39 7.51 -4.31
C LEU A 6 6.18 7.13 -5.58
N PRO A 7 7.52 7.02 -5.56
CA PRO A 7 8.28 6.57 -6.73
C PRO A 7 7.88 5.17 -7.20
N ALA A 8 7.58 4.25 -6.28
CA ALA A 8 7.11 2.91 -6.63
C ALA A 8 5.74 2.94 -7.32
N GLY A 9 4.79 3.72 -6.77
CA GLY A 9 3.50 3.96 -7.41
C GLY A 9 3.61 4.59 -8.79
N TYR A 10 4.53 5.55 -8.96
CA TYR A 10 4.81 6.16 -10.27
C TYR A 10 5.33 5.12 -11.28
N LEU A 11 6.27 4.26 -10.88
CA LEU A 11 6.82 3.22 -11.75
C LEU A 11 5.74 2.20 -12.14
N LEU A 12 4.88 1.80 -11.20
CA LEU A 12 3.73 0.94 -11.47
C LEU A 12 2.75 1.59 -12.46
N ALA A 13 2.41 2.87 -12.26
CA ALA A 13 1.57 3.60 -13.21
C ALA A 13 2.20 3.64 -14.60
N LYS A 14 3.51 3.89 -14.68
CA LYS A 14 4.23 3.98 -15.95
C LYS A 14 4.20 2.66 -16.73
N THR A 15 4.34 1.52 -16.06
CA THR A 15 4.29 0.20 -16.70
C THR A 15 2.88 -0.16 -17.17
N ILE A 16 1.85 0.13 -16.38
CA ILE A 16 0.44 -0.14 -16.72
C ILE A 16 -0.04 0.80 -17.84
N ARG A 17 0.35 2.08 -17.79
CA ARG A 17 -0.01 3.13 -18.76
C ARG A 17 0.44 2.81 -20.19
N LEU A 18 1.47 1.98 -20.38
CA LEU A 18 1.88 1.50 -21.71
C LEU A 18 0.82 0.58 -22.35
N ARG A 19 -0.10 0.03 -21.55
CA ARG A 19 -1.03 -1.03 -21.96
C ARG A 19 -2.52 -0.66 -21.85
N THR A 20 -2.86 0.55 -21.38
CA THR A 20 -4.26 0.96 -21.14
C THR A 20 -4.57 2.43 -21.47
N PRO A 21 -5.76 2.74 -22.02
CA PRO A 21 -6.28 4.11 -22.13
C PRO A 21 -6.62 4.70 -20.74
N GLY A 22 -6.73 6.02 -20.63
CA GLY A 22 -7.05 6.69 -19.34
C GLY A 22 -5.83 7.05 -18.47
N ARG A 23 -4.75 7.52 -19.12
CA ARG A 23 -3.41 7.75 -18.55
C ARG A 23 -3.37 8.54 -17.23
N LYS A 24 -4.20 9.60 -17.10
CA LYS A 24 -4.26 10.42 -15.88
C LYS A 24 -4.88 9.64 -14.72
N ALA A 25 -5.98 8.93 -14.97
CA ALA A 25 -6.65 8.14 -13.94
C ALA A 25 -5.78 6.98 -13.44
N VAL A 26 -5.04 6.30 -14.33
CA VAL A 26 -4.06 5.27 -13.96
C VAL A 26 -2.99 5.83 -13.01
N MET A 27 -2.43 7.00 -13.36
CA MET A 27 -1.42 7.67 -12.54
C MET A 27 -1.99 8.06 -11.17
N THR A 28 -3.15 8.71 -11.15
CA THR A 28 -3.79 9.12 -9.89
C THR A 28 -4.11 7.92 -8.99
N ALA A 29 -4.69 6.84 -9.54
CA ALA A 29 -5.02 5.64 -8.78
C ALA A 29 -3.76 5.00 -8.15
N ALA A 30 -2.68 4.87 -8.92
CA ALA A 30 -1.43 4.30 -8.41
C ALA A 30 -0.78 5.19 -7.35
N LEU A 31 -0.68 6.51 -7.58
CA LEU A 31 -0.07 7.42 -6.60
C LEU A 31 -0.87 7.46 -5.29
N LEU A 32 -2.21 7.47 -5.37
CA LEU A 32 -3.06 7.39 -4.18
C LEU A 32 -2.88 6.04 -3.46
N GLY A 33 -2.81 4.94 -4.20
CA GLY A 33 -2.57 3.61 -3.62
C GLY A 33 -1.19 3.50 -2.95
N ALA A 34 -0.17 4.14 -3.52
CA ALA A 34 1.18 4.14 -2.97
C ALA A 34 1.32 4.89 -1.64
N ILE A 35 0.43 5.83 -1.32
CA ILE A 35 0.47 6.55 -0.03
C ILE A 35 -0.61 6.09 0.94
N ALA A 36 -1.62 5.36 0.46
CA ALA A 36 -2.78 4.99 1.24
C ALA A 36 -2.47 4.16 2.51
N PRO A 37 -1.53 3.20 2.52
CA PRO A 37 -1.13 2.53 3.75
C PRO A 37 -0.63 3.52 4.80
N ASP A 38 0.22 4.47 4.43
CA ASP A 38 0.83 5.49 5.31
C ASP A 38 -0.17 6.56 5.82
N LEU A 39 -1.44 6.58 5.39
CA LEU A 39 -2.40 7.63 5.81
C LEU A 39 -2.82 7.50 7.29
N ASP A 40 -2.74 6.29 7.84
CA ASP A 40 -2.83 6.00 9.27
C ASP A 40 -1.73 6.72 10.10
N LEU A 41 -0.62 7.20 9.53
CA LEU A 41 0.32 8.07 10.24
C LEU A 41 -0.34 9.37 10.70
N PHE A 42 -1.37 9.85 9.97
CA PHE A 42 -2.16 10.98 10.45
C PHE A 42 -2.85 10.64 11.77
N TYR A 43 -3.47 9.46 11.85
CA TYR A 43 -4.08 8.94 13.08
C TYR A 43 -3.04 8.73 14.18
N PHE A 44 -1.90 8.10 13.85
CA PHE A 44 -0.76 7.85 14.73
C PHE A 44 -0.26 9.12 15.43
N TYR A 45 -0.07 10.21 14.68
CA TYR A 45 0.47 11.46 15.21
C TYR A 45 -0.56 12.33 15.93
N THR A 46 -1.86 12.22 15.58
CA THR A 46 -2.90 13.14 16.08
C THR A 46 -3.75 12.54 17.19
N LEU A 47 -4.28 11.33 17.00
CA LEU A 47 -5.30 10.74 17.88
C LEU A 47 -4.73 9.61 18.73
N ASP A 48 -3.88 8.76 18.16
CA ASP A 48 -3.30 7.61 18.88
C ASP A 48 -2.22 8.04 19.90
N GLY A 49 -1.64 9.23 19.71
CA GLY A 49 -0.54 9.70 20.56
C GLY A 49 0.71 8.81 20.47
N ARG A 50 0.89 8.11 19.34
CA ARG A 50 2.01 7.19 19.07
C ARG A 50 2.10 6.01 20.05
N GLN A 51 0.97 5.57 20.59
CA GLN A 51 0.92 4.45 21.55
C GLN A 51 1.13 3.09 20.86
N HIS A 52 0.73 2.98 19.60
CA HIS A 52 0.87 1.75 18.81
C HIS A 52 1.93 1.90 17.73
N HIS A 53 2.68 0.83 17.45
CA HIS A 53 3.56 0.82 16.28
C HIS A 53 2.70 0.95 15.02
N HIS A 54 2.96 1.90 14.13
CA HIS A 54 2.03 2.18 13.04
C HIS A 54 1.86 1.00 12.05
N TYR A 55 2.84 0.10 11.92
CA TYR A 55 2.68 -1.18 11.22
C TYR A 55 1.68 -2.16 11.86
N SER A 56 1.17 -1.87 13.07
CA SER A 56 0.10 -2.63 13.71
C SER A 56 -1.30 -2.20 13.27
N TYR A 57 -1.44 -1.16 12.45
CA TYR A 57 -2.74 -0.78 11.92
C TYR A 57 -3.12 -1.62 10.71
N TRP A 58 -4.44 -1.78 10.50
CA TRP A 58 -5.00 -2.64 9.45
C TRP A 58 -4.62 -2.20 8.02
N THR A 59 -4.26 -0.94 7.85
CA THR A 59 -3.65 -0.34 6.65
C THR A 59 -2.33 -1.00 6.25
N HIS A 60 -1.62 -1.63 7.19
CA HIS A 60 -0.36 -2.35 6.95
C HIS A 60 -0.53 -3.87 6.90
N TYR A 61 -1.77 -4.37 6.78
CA TYR A 61 -2.02 -5.81 6.71
C TYR A 61 -2.04 -6.26 5.25
N PRO A 62 -1.11 -7.13 4.80
CA PRO A 62 -1.10 -7.59 3.41
C PRO A 62 -2.41 -8.26 2.97
N SER A 63 -3.09 -8.91 3.91
CA SER A 63 -4.39 -9.55 3.69
C SER A 63 -5.49 -8.58 3.27
N VAL A 64 -5.51 -7.36 3.83
CA VAL A 64 -6.49 -6.31 3.47
C VAL A 64 -6.32 -5.89 2.02
N TRP A 65 -5.08 -5.59 1.62
CA TRP A 65 -4.77 -5.15 0.27
C TRP A 65 -4.96 -6.25 -0.76
N PHE A 66 -4.60 -7.48 -0.40
CA PHE A 66 -4.84 -8.64 -1.24
C PHE A 66 -6.33 -8.91 -1.44
N ALA A 67 -7.13 -8.84 -0.38
CA ALA A 67 -8.59 -8.97 -0.46
C ALA A 67 -9.21 -7.86 -1.34
N LEU A 68 -8.78 -6.61 -1.16
CA LEU A 68 -9.22 -5.49 -1.99
C LEU A 68 -8.88 -5.70 -3.47
N MET A 69 -7.69 -6.23 -3.75
CA MET A 69 -7.24 -6.56 -5.10
C MET A 69 -8.11 -7.66 -5.73
N LEU A 70 -8.44 -8.72 -4.99
CA LEU A 70 -9.33 -9.79 -5.46
C LEU A 70 -10.74 -9.28 -5.76
N LEU A 71 -11.30 -8.45 -4.87
CA LEU A 71 -12.61 -7.83 -5.05
C LEU A 71 -12.62 -6.90 -6.28
N ALA A 72 -11.59 -6.06 -6.42
CA ALA A 72 -11.45 -5.17 -7.56
C ALA A 72 -11.30 -5.92 -8.89
N TRP A 73 -10.53 -7.01 -8.88
CA TRP A 73 -10.38 -7.90 -10.03
C TRP A 73 -11.72 -8.54 -10.39
N GLY A 74 -12.44 -9.12 -9.43
CA GLY A 74 -13.78 -9.68 -9.66
C GLY A 74 -14.75 -8.65 -10.25
N ALA A 75 -14.80 -7.44 -9.68
CA ALA A 75 -15.61 -6.34 -10.18
C ALA A 75 -15.24 -5.93 -11.62
N SER A 76 -13.94 -5.93 -11.95
CA SER A 76 -13.47 -5.66 -13.32
C SER A 76 -13.86 -6.78 -14.31
N ARG A 77 -14.08 -8.02 -13.86
CA ARG A 77 -14.52 -9.12 -14.74
C ARG A 77 -16.01 -9.08 -15.05
N ILE A 78 -16.85 -8.67 -14.10
CA ILE A 78 -18.31 -8.60 -14.27
C ILE A 78 -18.67 -7.52 -15.31
N LYS A 79 -17.98 -6.39 -15.27
CA LYS A 79 -18.12 -5.32 -16.26
C LYS A 79 -16.71 -4.94 -16.74
N PRO A 80 -16.19 -5.54 -17.83
CA PRO A 80 -14.82 -5.36 -18.33
C PRO A 80 -14.43 -3.92 -18.74
N TRP A 81 -15.32 -2.96 -18.53
CA TRP A 81 -15.13 -1.53 -18.77
C TRP A 81 -15.64 -0.65 -17.63
N SER A 82 -15.86 -1.24 -16.44
CA SER A 82 -16.04 -0.49 -15.21
C SER A 82 -14.75 0.27 -14.92
N THR A 83 -14.76 1.57 -15.20
CA THR A 83 -13.67 2.49 -14.86
C THR A 83 -13.31 2.36 -13.38
N GLY A 84 -14.32 2.24 -12.51
CA GLY A 84 -14.13 2.07 -11.07
C GLY A 84 -13.39 0.79 -10.68
N GLY A 85 -13.77 -0.38 -11.22
CA GLY A 85 -13.13 -1.65 -10.87
C GLY A 85 -11.66 -1.70 -11.28
N THR A 86 -11.36 -1.17 -12.47
CA THR A 86 -9.97 -1.07 -12.97
C THR A 86 -9.14 -0.10 -12.12
N TRP A 87 -9.69 1.05 -11.75
CA TRP A 87 -8.98 2.02 -10.90
C TRP A 87 -8.73 1.49 -9.50
N LEU A 88 -9.73 0.81 -8.90
CA LEU A 88 -9.57 0.17 -7.60
C LEU A 88 -8.53 -0.95 -7.64
N LEU A 89 -8.43 -1.67 -8.77
CA LEU A 89 -7.41 -2.69 -8.95
C LEU A 89 -6.00 -2.07 -8.98
N ILE A 90 -5.81 -0.99 -9.74
CA ILE A 90 -4.51 -0.28 -9.79
C ILE A 90 -4.14 0.30 -8.42
N PHE A 91 -5.12 0.91 -7.74
CA PHE A 91 -4.96 1.45 -6.39
C PHE A 91 -4.52 0.36 -5.40
N SER A 92 -5.22 -0.77 -5.38
CA SER A 92 -4.92 -1.89 -4.48
C SER A 92 -3.59 -2.56 -4.81
N MET A 93 -3.25 -2.74 -6.09
CA MET A 93 -1.92 -3.21 -6.51
C MET A 93 -0.81 -2.29 -6.01
N SER A 94 -1.01 -0.98 -6.06
CA SER A 94 0.00 -0.01 -5.61
C SER A 94 0.16 -0.01 -4.08
N GLY A 95 -0.93 -0.13 -3.33
CA GLY A 95 -0.85 -0.29 -1.87
C GLY A 95 -0.25 -1.64 -1.47
N PHE A 96 -0.49 -2.70 -2.23
CA PHE A 96 0.19 -3.98 -2.00
C PHE A 96 1.69 -3.87 -2.28
N LEU A 97 2.09 -3.19 -3.36
CA LEU A 97 3.50 -2.95 -3.68
C LEU A 97 4.21 -2.13 -2.57
N HIS A 98 3.52 -1.16 -1.97
CA HIS A 98 4.03 -0.45 -0.79
C HIS A 98 4.38 -1.43 0.32
N LEU A 99 3.46 -2.33 0.70
CA LEU A 99 3.72 -3.31 1.76
C LEU A 99 4.85 -4.28 1.41
N LEU A 100 4.99 -4.67 0.14
CA LEU A 100 6.12 -5.49 -0.29
C LEU A 100 7.47 -4.78 -0.11
N LEU A 101 7.51 -3.47 -0.36
CA LEU A 101 8.71 -2.67 -0.18
C LEU A 101 9.04 -2.46 1.29
N ASP A 102 8.01 -2.23 2.11
CA ASP A 102 8.18 -2.20 3.56
C ASP A 102 8.71 -3.54 4.08
N CYS A 103 8.35 -4.70 3.53
CA CYS A 103 8.91 -5.99 3.99
C CYS A 103 10.44 -6.10 3.84
N ILE A 104 11.08 -5.26 3.03
CA ILE A 104 12.53 -5.31 2.83
C ILE A 104 13.26 -4.84 4.10
N VAL A 105 12.82 -3.75 4.71
CA VAL A 105 13.51 -3.10 5.85
C VAL A 105 12.60 -2.81 7.03
N GLY A 106 11.30 -2.68 6.79
CA GLY A 106 10.26 -2.44 7.77
C GLY A 106 9.70 -3.73 8.37
N ASP A 107 9.41 -3.66 9.66
CA ASP A 107 8.78 -4.72 10.43
C ASP A 107 7.27 -4.76 10.14
N ILE A 108 6.85 -5.58 9.15
CA ILE A 108 5.42 -5.74 8.81
C ILE A 108 4.85 -7.04 9.37
N PRO A 109 3.62 -7.03 9.91
CA PRO A 109 2.94 -8.26 10.31
C PRO A 109 2.32 -8.95 9.08
N LEU A 110 3.13 -9.74 8.37
CA LEU A 110 2.75 -10.41 7.11
C LEU A 110 1.45 -11.22 7.19
N LEU A 111 1.21 -11.85 8.34
CA LEU A 111 0.08 -12.75 8.58
C LEU A 111 -1.08 -12.08 9.33
N ALA A 112 -1.07 -10.75 9.50
CA ALA A 112 -2.17 -10.05 10.13
C ALA A 112 -3.48 -10.24 9.33
N PRO A 113 -4.65 -10.34 9.99
CA PRO A 113 -4.86 -10.23 11.44
C PRO A 113 -4.67 -11.54 12.23
N TRP A 114 -4.32 -12.66 11.58
CA TRP A 114 -4.17 -13.95 12.27
C TRP A 114 -2.94 -14.04 13.16
N SER A 115 -1.86 -13.32 12.81
CA SER A 115 -0.67 -13.18 13.65
C SER A 115 -0.09 -11.78 13.51
N MET A 116 0.17 -11.15 14.66
CA MET A 116 0.83 -9.84 14.76
C MET A 116 2.34 -9.96 14.92
N ARG A 117 2.93 -11.07 14.44
CA ARG A 117 4.39 -11.23 14.42
C ARG A 117 4.98 -10.39 13.30
N PHE A 118 5.91 -9.52 13.67
CA PHE A 118 6.62 -8.68 12.72
C PHE A 118 7.71 -9.47 11.98
N HIS A 119 7.83 -9.19 10.69
CA HIS A 119 8.81 -9.80 9.80
C HIS A 119 9.49 -8.72 8.96
N ALA A 120 10.83 -8.79 8.87
CA ALA A 120 11.65 -7.98 7.97
C ALA A 120 12.67 -8.89 7.26
N LEU A 121 12.93 -8.64 5.98
CA LEU A 121 13.93 -9.40 5.20
C LEU A 121 15.37 -8.98 5.53
N ALA A 122 15.56 -7.70 5.87
CA ALA A 122 16.83 -7.15 6.30
C ALA A 122 16.60 -6.21 7.48
N THR A 123 17.44 -6.32 8.51
CA THR A 123 17.40 -5.41 9.65
C THR A 123 18.49 -4.36 9.47
N VAL A 124 18.09 -3.09 9.35
CA VAL A 124 19.03 -1.96 9.34
C VAL A 124 19.06 -1.38 10.75
N GLN A 125 20.19 -1.53 11.44
CA GLN A 125 20.37 -0.97 12.78
C GLN A 125 20.39 0.55 12.71
N ALA A 126 19.50 1.20 13.45
CA ALA A 126 19.48 2.65 13.57
C ALA A 126 20.81 3.12 14.17
N GLN A 127 21.63 3.79 13.35
CA GLN A 127 22.90 4.39 13.82
C GLN A 127 22.66 5.72 14.54
N TYR A 128 21.52 6.35 14.27
CA TYR A 128 21.12 7.63 14.82
C TYR A 128 19.67 7.55 15.28
N HIS A 129 19.40 7.99 16.50
CA HIS A 129 18.03 8.27 16.92
C HIS A 129 17.60 9.57 16.24
N PRO A 130 16.46 9.60 15.53
CA PRO A 130 15.86 10.87 15.14
C PRO A 130 15.32 11.51 16.42
N TRP A 131 16.16 12.37 17.02
CA TRP A 131 15.96 13.22 18.22
C TRP A 131 15.39 12.52 19.46
#